data_AF-A0A4Q8UN99-F1
#
_entry.id   AF-A0A4Q8UN99-F1
#
_cell.length_a   1.000
_cell.length_b   1.000
_cell.length_c   1.000
_cell.angle_alpha   90.00
_cell.angle_beta   90.00
_cell.angle_gamma   90.00
#
_symmetry.space_group_name_H-M   'P 1'
#
loop_
_entity.id
_entity.type
_entity.pdbx_description
1 polymer ?
#
loop_
_entity_poly.entity_id
_entity_poly.type
_entity_poly.pdbx_seq_one_letter_code
_entity_poly.pdbx_strand_id
1 'polypeptide(L)' 'MKRIALLQERQANAASNGRTASTGSHCPASGLWSPEADPHTVLSFFEGHVFPAFDGVPTVWRRRTTGIVSSN' A
#
# COMPACT_ATOMS: atom_id res chain seq x y z
N MET A 1 -29.34 -18.02 2.19
CA MET A 1 -27.96 -18.25 1.68
C MET A 1 -27.67 -17.11 0.70
N LYS A 2 -26.79 -16.15 0.99
CA LYS A 2 -25.34 -16.15 0.73
C LYS A 2 -24.66 -15.17 1.70
N ARG A 3 -23.64 -15.63 2.41
CA ARG A 3 -22.97 -14.95 3.52
C ARG A 3 -21.70 -14.25 3.02
N ILE A 4 -21.56 -12.96 3.33
CA ILE A 4 -20.33 -12.32 3.84
C ILE A 4 -19.04 -12.60 3.03
N ALA A 5 -18.94 -12.19 1.77
CA ALA A 5 -17.65 -12.19 1.04
C ALA A 5 -16.93 -10.83 1.09
N LEU A 6 -17.66 -9.72 1.16
CA LEU A 6 -17.09 -8.36 0.99
C LEU A 6 -16.44 -7.79 2.26
N LEU A 7 -16.77 -8.33 3.44
CA LEU A 7 -16.17 -7.88 4.71
C LEU A 7 -14.77 -8.49 4.93
N GLN A 8 -14.48 -9.63 4.32
CA GLN A 8 -13.18 -10.29 4.49
C GLN A 8 -12.11 -9.68 3.58
N GLU A 9 -12.50 -9.16 2.41
CA GLU A 9 -11.63 -8.42 1.48
C GLU A 9 -11.16 -7.09 2.10
N ARG A 10 -12.06 -6.36 2.78
CA ARG A 10 -11.67 -5.17 3.55
C ARG A 10 -10.75 -5.51 4.72
N GLN A 11 -10.93 -6.66 5.36
CA GLN A 11 -10.15 -7.05 6.53
C GLN A 11 -8.80 -7.67 6.19
N ALA A 12 -8.65 -8.33 5.04
CA ALA A 12 -7.35 -8.81 4.56
C ALA A 12 -6.38 -7.64 4.26
N ASN A 13 -6.90 -6.49 3.83
CA ASN A 13 -6.12 -5.26 3.65
C ASN A 13 -5.82 -4.54 5.00
N ALA A 14 -6.69 -4.71 6.00
CA ALA A 14 -6.48 -4.19 7.35
C ALA A 14 -5.48 -5.04 8.17
N ALA A 15 -5.44 -6.36 7.95
CA ALA A 15 -4.58 -7.29 8.70
C ALA A 15 -3.09 -7.22 8.29
N SER A 16 -2.77 -6.58 7.15
CA SER A 16 -1.40 -6.30 6.71
C SER A 16 -0.93 -4.87 7.03
N ASN A 17 -1.37 -4.26 8.14
CA ASN A 17 -0.84 -2.99 8.65
C ASN A 17 -0.79 -1.81 7.64
N GLY A 18 -1.58 -1.81 6.57
CA GLY A 18 -1.54 -0.77 5.52
C GLY A 18 -0.14 -0.50 4.95
N ARG A 19 0.75 -1.51 4.97
CA ARG A 19 2.16 -1.37 4.54
C ARG A 19 2.38 -1.67 3.07
N THR A 20 1.43 -2.32 2.41
CA THR A 20 1.52 -2.69 1.00
C THR A 20 0.18 -2.52 0.29
N ALA A 21 0.19 -2.12 -0.97
CA ALA A 21 -1.00 -1.94 -1.79
C ALA A 21 -0.67 -2.15 -3.27
N SER A 22 -1.60 -2.65 -4.08
CA SER A 22 -1.35 -2.86 -5.52
C SER A 22 -1.70 -1.63 -6.35
N THR A 23 -1.11 -1.49 -7.53
CA THR A 23 -1.58 -0.54 -8.57
C THR A 23 -3.10 -0.65 -8.74
N GLY A 24 -3.79 0.49 -8.85
CA GLY A 24 -5.25 0.56 -8.94
C GLY A 24 -5.98 0.48 -7.59
N SER A 25 -5.29 0.15 -6.50
CA SER A 25 -5.86 0.18 -5.15
C SER A 25 -5.79 1.58 -4.56
N HIS A 26 -6.75 1.91 -3.70
CA HIS A 26 -6.72 3.15 -2.92
C HIS A 26 -5.62 3.07 -1.87
N CYS A 27 -4.91 4.16 -1.69
CA CYS A 27 -3.86 4.33 -0.71
C CYS A 27 -4.46 4.21 0.69
N PRO A 28 -4.05 3.22 1.50
CA PRO A 28 -4.65 2.99 2.81
C PRO A 28 -4.22 4.03 3.85
N ALA A 29 -3.10 4.73 3.64
CA ALA A 29 -2.61 5.76 4.54
C ALA A 29 -1.64 6.71 3.85
N SER A 30 -1.77 8.01 4.14
CA SER A 30 -0.85 9.03 3.64
C SER A 30 0.61 8.75 4.04
N GLY A 31 1.55 9.01 3.13
CA GLY A 31 2.98 8.89 3.41
C GLY A 31 3.83 8.63 2.19
N LEU A 32 5.07 8.21 2.45
CA LEU A 32 6.03 7.81 1.43
C LEU A 32 5.83 6.34 1.05
N TRP A 33 5.79 6.09 -0.25
CA TRP A 33 5.62 4.76 -0.82
C TRP A 33 6.65 4.53 -1.92
N SER A 34 7.09 3.29 -2.05
CA SER A 34 8.02 2.85 -3.08
C SER A 34 7.44 1.66 -3.82
N PRO A 35 7.56 1.59 -5.16
CA PRO A 35 7.18 0.40 -5.89
C PRO A 35 8.12 -0.75 -5.51
N GLU A 36 7.63 -1.98 -5.53
CA GLU A 36 8.41 -3.17 -5.25
C GLU A 36 9.48 -3.41 -6.33
N ALA A 37 9.17 -3.01 -7.57
CA ALA A 37 10.10 -3.07 -8.70
C ALA A 37 11.32 -2.15 -8.53
N ASP A 38 11.15 -1.01 -7.86
CA ASP A 38 12.26 -0.09 -7.55
C ASP A 38 12.09 0.55 -6.16
N PRO A 39 12.68 -0.05 -5.12
CA PRO A 39 12.63 0.47 -3.75
C PRO A 39 13.32 1.84 -3.57
N HIS A 40 14.14 2.27 -4.53
CA HIS A 40 14.81 3.57 -4.49
C HIS A 40 13.91 4.71 -4.95
N THR A 41 12.95 4.42 -5.83
CA THR A 41 11.89 5.39 -6.16
C THR A 41 10.99 5.59 -4.95
N VAL A 42 10.85 6.84 -4.51
CA VAL A 42 9.97 7.21 -3.40
C VAL A 42 9.01 8.28 -3.84
N LEU A 43 7.72 7.98 -3.73
CA LEU A 43 6.64 8.91 -4.05
C LEU A 43 5.74 9.13 -2.83
N SER A 44 5.25 10.35 -2.70
CA SER A 44 4.28 10.71 -1.66
C SER A 44 2.86 10.48 -2.18
N PHE A 45 2.07 9.70 -1.44
CA PHE A 45 0.65 9.52 -1.70
C PHE A 45 -0.17 9.93 -0.48
N PHE A 46 -1.37 10.43 -0.71
CA PHE A 46 -2.37 10.67 0.33
C PHE A 46 -3.33 9.51 0.43
N GLU A 47 -3.91 9.31 1.61
CA GLU A 47 -4.98 8.34 1.83
C GLU A 47 -6.12 8.56 0.82
N GLY A 48 -6.64 7.46 0.26
CA GLY A 48 -7.67 7.49 -0.77
C GLY A 48 -7.16 7.74 -2.20
N HIS A 49 -5.90 8.14 -2.41
CA HIS A 49 -5.35 8.23 -3.77
C HIS A 49 -5.17 6.85 -4.39
N VAL A 50 -5.48 6.70 -5.68
CA VAL A 50 -5.25 5.45 -6.40
C VAL A 50 -3.79 5.33 -6.80
N PHE A 51 -3.18 4.18 -6.49
CA PHE A 51 -1.80 3.91 -6.88
C PHE A 51 -1.66 3.76 -8.41
N PRO A 52 -0.72 4.49 -9.04
CA PRO A 52 -0.47 4.35 -10.47
C PRO A 52 0.32 3.07 -10.78
N ALA A 53 0.41 2.75 -12.07
CA ALA A 53 1.42 1.82 -12.58
C ALA A 53 2.81 2.47 -12.47
N PHE A 54 3.84 1.67 -12.23
CA PHE A 54 5.22 2.15 -12.26
C PHE A 54 5.85 1.73 -13.58
N ASP A 55 6.34 2.70 -14.34
CA ASP A 55 6.92 2.47 -15.68
C ASP A 55 5.98 1.73 -16.65
N GLY A 56 4.68 2.00 -16.55
CA GLY A 56 3.64 1.32 -17.35
C GLY A 56 3.32 -0.11 -16.90
N VAL A 57 4.00 -0.63 -15.87
CA VAL A 57 3.82 -1.99 -15.36
C VAL A 57 3.04 -1.97 -14.03
N PRO A 58 2.03 -2.84 -13.85
CA PRO A 58 1.39 -3.03 -12.55
C PRO A 58 2.39 -3.49 -11.49
N THR A 59 2.41 -2.83 -10.33
CA THR A 59 3.36 -3.13 -9.26
C THR A 59 2.68 -3.11 -7.89
N VAL A 60 3.40 -3.60 -6.88
CA VAL A 60 3.00 -3.46 -5.48
C VAL A 60 3.75 -2.28 -4.88
N TRP A 61 3.01 -1.35 -4.31
CA TRP A 61 3.53 -0.22 -3.55
C TRP A 61 3.74 -0.63 -2.10
N ARG A 62 4.91 -0.32 -1.55
CA ARG A 62 5.27 -0.55 -0.15
C ARG A 62 5.45 0.78 0.57
N ARG A 63 4.74 0.95 1.67
CA ARG A 63 4.84 2.14 2.52
C ARG A 63 6.20 2.11 3.19
N ARG A 64 6.95 3.21 3.06
CA ARG A 64 8.16 3.42 3.84
C ARG A 64 7.72 3.78 5.24
N THR A 65 7.93 2.88 6.18
CA THR A 65 7.92 3.24 7.59
C THR A 65 9.09 4.18 7.79
N THR A 66 8.83 5.45 8.12
CA THR A 66 9.87 6.26 8.75
C THR A 66 10.30 5.47 9.97
N GLY A 67 11.51 4.93 9.93
CA GLY A 67 12.03 4.23 11.09
C GLY A 67 12.12 5.27 12.19
N ILE A 68 11.22 5.22 13.17
CA ILE A 68 11.68 5.39 14.54
C ILE A 68 12.77 4.34 14.68
N VAL A 69 14.02 4.79 14.55
CA VAL A 69 15.19 3.98 14.83
C VAL A 69 14.98 3.51 16.27
N SER A 70 14.60 2.24 16.43
CA SER A 70 14.59 1.61 17.74
C SER A 70 16.06 1.45 18.09
N SER A 71 16.63 2.50 18.68
CA SER A 71 17.97 2.45 19.27
C SER A 71 17.95 1.35 20.33
N ASN A 72 18.79 0.34 20.15
CA ASN A 72 19.11 -0.66 21.16
C ASN A 72 20.57 -0.52 21.54
#